data_AF-A0A4Q3SHM4-F1
#
_entry.id   AF-A0A4Q3SHM4-F1
#
_cell.length_a   1.000
_cell.length_b   1.000
_cell.length_c   1.000
_cell.angle_alpha   90.00
_cell.angle_beta   90.00
_cell.angle_gamma   90.00
#
_symmetry.space_group_name_H-M   'P 1'
#
loop_
_entity.id
_entity.type
_entity.pdbx_description
1 polymer ?
#
loop_
_entity_poly.entity_id
_entity_poly.type
_entity_poly.pdbx_seq_one_letter_code
_entity_poly.pdbx_strand_id
1 'polypeptide(L)'
;LVSRWQEPGKGARHLLSLMRRSRLKSVLTRMLDETEFLSDYGIRSLSRYHLEHPYEYHTEEDSFEVRYVAGEAESDMFGGNSNWRGPVWFPVNYLIIESLQKFHAYYGDSFTVEYPTGSGQLAWNPVANARGYLATAVGAGENDTMVMWSSSEVQASAFALPDFLSDADLQRLVASKALMAPSTTKCTIPQEVLKIAPQAMVQLAAYGGETNISYPPRPADPKAPWNIDWALKVRYKSQTGALLGMEMPGMAADDERGAPGAPTQTGQQPTAPFGVPGLGGAILKGLGGRLPGL
;
A
#
# COMPACT_ATOMS: atom_id res chain seq x y z
N LEU A 1 -19.79 7.33 -11.98
CA LEU A 1 -19.54 6.28 -12.99
C LEU A 1 -18.17 6.41 -13.67
N VAL A 2 -17.62 7.61 -13.88
CA VAL A 2 -16.19 7.79 -14.22
C VAL A 2 -15.39 8.03 -12.94
N SER A 3 -14.26 7.34 -12.74
CA SER A 3 -13.43 7.47 -11.53
C SER A 3 -12.92 8.90 -11.38
N ARG A 4 -12.22 9.42 -12.39
CA ARG A 4 -11.81 10.82 -12.62
C ARG A 4 -11.53 11.00 -14.11
N TRP A 5 -12.27 11.87 -14.79
CA TRP A 5 -12.06 12.12 -16.23
C TRP A 5 -10.69 12.79 -16.51
N GLN A 6 -10.16 13.51 -15.53
CA GLN A 6 -8.92 14.29 -15.65
C GLN A 6 -7.67 13.51 -15.21
N GLU A 7 -7.82 12.34 -14.59
CA GLU A 7 -6.70 11.51 -14.15
C GLU A 7 -6.59 10.27 -15.02
N PRO A 8 -5.69 10.28 -16.02
CA PRO A 8 -5.40 9.09 -16.81
C PRO A 8 -4.75 8.01 -15.94
N GLY A 9 -5.28 6.79 -16.00
CA GLY A 9 -4.56 5.59 -15.56
C GLY A 9 -3.37 5.30 -16.48
N LYS A 10 -2.70 4.15 -16.27
CA LYS A 10 -1.53 3.75 -17.08
C LYS A 10 -1.82 3.84 -18.58
N GLY A 11 -1.09 4.70 -19.29
CA GLY A 11 -1.25 4.89 -20.73
C GLY A 11 -2.51 5.65 -21.16
N ALA A 12 -2.95 6.65 -20.39
CA ALA A 12 -4.14 7.48 -20.69
C ALA A 12 -5.48 6.74 -20.68
N ARG A 13 -5.57 5.61 -19.96
CA ARG A 13 -6.79 4.83 -19.82
C ARG A 13 -7.73 5.47 -18.80
N HIS A 14 -9.03 5.40 -19.06
CA HIS A 14 -10.06 5.80 -18.10
C HIS A 14 -10.80 4.57 -17.58
N LEU A 15 -11.13 4.56 -16.29
CA LEU A 15 -11.92 3.50 -15.65
C LEU A 15 -13.37 3.93 -15.51
N LEU A 16 -14.27 3.18 -16.15
CA LEU A 16 -15.71 3.25 -15.93
C LEU A 16 -16.13 2.05 -15.07
N SER A 17 -16.25 2.27 -13.76
CA SER A 17 -16.57 1.21 -12.79
C SER A 17 -17.35 1.75 -11.60
N LEU A 18 -18.28 0.94 -11.08
CA LEU A 18 -18.96 1.19 -9.80
C LEU A 18 -18.00 1.00 -8.61
N MET A 19 -17.05 0.08 -8.76
CA MET A 19 -16.02 -0.23 -7.78
C MET A 19 -14.82 0.69 -8.01
N ARG A 20 -14.67 1.68 -7.13
CA ARG A 20 -13.47 2.51 -7.00
C ARG A 20 -12.44 1.82 -6.11
N ARG A 21 -11.20 2.35 -6.07
CA ARG A 21 -10.07 1.79 -5.32
C ARG A 21 -10.42 1.35 -3.89
N SER A 22 -11.03 2.24 -3.10
CA SER A 22 -11.42 1.93 -1.70
C SER A 22 -12.47 0.83 -1.63
N ARG A 23 -13.56 0.94 -2.37
CA ARG A 23 -14.63 -0.08 -2.43
C ARG A 23 -14.14 -1.43 -2.91
N LEU A 24 -13.31 -1.44 -3.96
CA LEU A 24 -12.70 -2.66 -4.49
C LEU A 24 -11.85 -3.33 -3.41
N LYS A 25 -11.03 -2.55 -2.69
CA LYS A 25 -10.23 -3.06 -1.58
C LYS A 25 -11.10 -3.64 -0.48
N SER A 26 -12.16 -2.95 -0.04
CA SER A 26 -13.09 -3.47 0.98
C SER A 26 -13.75 -4.79 0.58
N VAL A 27 -14.18 -4.92 -0.68
CA VAL A 27 -14.77 -6.17 -1.20
C VAL A 27 -13.72 -7.27 -1.24
N LEU A 28 -12.51 -6.97 -1.75
CA LEU A 28 -11.41 -7.93 -1.81
C LEU A 28 -10.99 -8.41 -0.43
N THR A 29 -10.93 -7.54 0.57
CA THR A 29 -10.62 -7.93 1.95
C THR A 29 -11.59 -9.01 2.46
N ARG A 30 -12.90 -8.87 2.23
CA ARG A 30 -13.88 -9.89 2.62
C ARG A 30 -13.83 -11.13 1.73
N MET A 31 -13.62 -10.94 0.43
CA MET A 31 -13.60 -12.02 -0.56
C MET A 31 -12.40 -12.96 -0.37
N LEU A 32 -11.25 -12.42 0.04
CA LEU A 32 -9.98 -13.13 0.21
C LEU A 32 -9.76 -13.62 1.66
N ASP A 33 -10.80 -13.57 2.50
CA ASP A 33 -10.80 -14.10 3.87
C ASP A 33 -11.29 -15.55 3.88
N GLU A 34 -10.47 -16.46 4.45
CA GLU A 34 -10.72 -17.91 4.51
C GLU A 34 -11.86 -18.28 5.47
N THR A 35 -12.16 -17.42 6.44
CA THR A 35 -13.30 -17.58 7.35
C THR A 35 -14.62 -17.17 6.69
N GLU A 36 -14.55 -16.56 5.50
CA GLU A 36 -15.67 -15.99 4.77
C GLU A 36 -15.82 -16.66 3.39
N PHE A 37 -15.25 -16.07 2.35
CA PHE A 37 -15.49 -16.45 0.96
C PHE A 37 -14.35 -17.25 0.35
N LEU A 38 -13.11 -17.10 0.82
CA LEU A 38 -11.96 -17.80 0.26
C LEU A 38 -11.97 -19.26 0.71
N SER A 39 -11.62 -20.16 -0.21
CA SER A 39 -11.42 -21.58 0.06
C SER A 39 -10.28 -22.12 -0.79
N ASP A 40 -9.80 -23.31 -0.45
CA ASP A 40 -8.77 -24.03 -1.21
C ASP A 40 -9.14 -24.24 -2.70
N TYR A 41 -10.42 -24.14 -3.04
CA TYR A 41 -10.95 -24.41 -4.38
C TYR A 41 -11.49 -23.16 -5.11
N GLY A 42 -11.45 -21.99 -4.49
CA GLY A 42 -11.94 -20.72 -5.05
C GLY A 42 -12.92 -19.97 -4.14
N ILE A 43 -13.61 -18.99 -4.71
CA ILE A 43 -14.55 -18.11 -3.99
C ILE A 43 -15.92 -18.77 -3.86
N ARG A 44 -16.38 -18.92 -2.62
CA ARG A 44 -17.70 -19.47 -2.24
C ARG A 44 -18.84 -18.57 -2.72
N SER A 45 -20.02 -19.15 -2.97
CA SER A 45 -21.22 -18.37 -3.34
C SER A 45 -21.87 -17.63 -2.17
N LEU A 46 -21.71 -18.16 -0.95
CA LEU A 46 -22.13 -17.54 0.29
C LEU A 46 -20.97 -17.60 1.28
N SER A 47 -20.83 -16.57 2.11
CA SER A 47 -19.82 -16.56 3.15
C SER A 47 -20.03 -17.72 4.13
N ARG A 48 -18.93 -18.38 4.51
CA ARG A 48 -18.88 -19.39 5.56
C ARG A 48 -19.29 -18.85 6.93
N TYR A 49 -19.24 -17.55 7.16
CA TYR A 49 -19.78 -16.91 8.37
C TYR A 49 -21.23 -17.33 8.66
N HIS A 50 -22.04 -17.48 7.61
CA HIS A 50 -23.44 -17.90 7.71
C HIS A 50 -23.63 -19.40 8.02
N LEU A 51 -22.55 -20.13 8.30
CA LEU A 51 -22.63 -21.47 8.87
C LEU A 51 -23.03 -21.40 10.34
N GLU A 52 -22.46 -20.45 11.08
CA GLU A 52 -22.74 -20.22 12.50
C GLU A 52 -23.74 -19.08 12.71
N HIS A 53 -23.89 -18.19 11.73
CA HIS A 53 -24.76 -17.00 11.81
C HIS A 53 -25.72 -16.94 10.60
N PRO A 54 -26.72 -17.82 10.50
CA PRO A 54 -27.67 -17.81 9.40
C PRO A 54 -28.34 -16.44 9.25
N TYR A 55 -28.67 -16.06 8.01
CA TYR A 55 -29.47 -14.88 7.78
C TYR A 55 -30.95 -15.23 7.99
N GLU A 56 -31.56 -14.62 9.00
CA GLU A 56 -32.97 -14.82 9.35
C GLU A 56 -33.79 -13.60 8.92
N TYR A 57 -34.94 -13.87 8.28
CA TYR A 57 -35.92 -12.87 7.90
C TYR A 57 -37.29 -13.26 8.44
N HIS A 58 -37.81 -12.46 9.37
CA HIS A 58 -39.09 -12.71 10.02
C HIS A 58 -40.18 -11.83 9.39
N THR A 59 -41.34 -12.45 9.19
CA THR A 59 -42.60 -11.80 8.82
C THR A 59 -43.64 -12.09 9.90
N GLU A 60 -44.83 -11.49 9.83
CA GLU A 60 -45.90 -11.77 10.80
C GLU A 60 -46.39 -13.22 10.73
N GLU A 61 -46.28 -13.86 9.56
CA GLU A 61 -46.82 -15.19 9.28
C GLU A 61 -45.74 -16.29 9.35
N ASP A 62 -44.51 -15.99 8.91
CA ASP A 62 -43.44 -16.97 8.74
C ASP A 62 -42.04 -16.41 9.05
N SER A 63 -41.09 -17.33 9.29
CA SER A 63 -39.66 -17.03 9.40
C SER A 63 -38.88 -17.78 8.32
N PHE A 64 -37.98 -17.06 7.63
CA PHE A 64 -37.14 -17.59 6.57
C PHE A 64 -35.68 -17.58 6.98
N GLU A 65 -34.94 -18.66 6.70
CA GLU A 65 -33.52 -18.80 7.03
C GLU A 65 -32.69 -19.06 5.77
N VAL A 66 -31.57 -18.36 5.64
CA VAL A 66 -30.50 -18.67 4.68
C VAL A 66 -29.23 -19.02 5.43
N ARG A 67 -28.95 -20.32 5.51
CA ARG A 67 -27.72 -20.88 6.07
C ARG A 67 -26.70 -21.20 4.99
N TYR A 68 -25.42 -21.10 5.34
CA TYR A 68 -24.34 -21.70 4.57
C TYR A 68 -24.42 -23.24 4.58
N VAL A 69 -24.49 -23.85 3.40
CA VAL A 69 -24.55 -25.30 3.22
C VAL A 69 -23.60 -25.71 2.11
N ALA A 70 -22.65 -26.59 2.43
CA ALA A 70 -21.65 -27.05 1.47
C ALA A 70 -22.19 -28.24 0.64
N GLY A 71 -22.58 -27.98 -0.61
CA GLY A 71 -22.88 -29.04 -1.59
C GLY A 71 -24.34 -29.48 -1.57
N GLU A 72 -24.71 -30.40 -0.70
CA GLU A 72 -26.08 -30.96 -0.64
C GLU A 72 -26.97 -30.14 0.27
N ALA A 73 -28.21 -29.87 -0.14
CA ALA A 73 -29.16 -29.13 0.67
C ALA A 73 -29.69 -29.98 1.83
N GLU A 74 -29.94 -29.33 2.97
CA GLU A 74 -30.66 -29.92 4.11
C GLU A 74 -32.20 -29.92 3.90
N SER A 75 -32.67 -29.48 2.72
CA SER A 75 -34.10 -29.43 2.37
C SER A 75 -34.33 -29.85 0.91
N ASP A 76 -35.53 -30.35 0.62
CA ASP A 76 -35.95 -30.74 -0.74
C ASP A 76 -36.13 -29.55 -1.70
N MET A 77 -35.89 -28.31 -1.23
CA MET A 77 -35.95 -27.13 -2.08
C MET A 77 -34.92 -27.22 -3.21
N PHE A 78 -35.36 -26.91 -4.43
CA PHE A 78 -34.53 -26.94 -5.65
C PHE A 78 -33.82 -28.28 -5.91
N GLY A 79 -34.47 -29.39 -5.57
CA GLY A 79 -33.98 -30.74 -5.88
C GLY A 79 -32.79 -31.17 -5.03
N GLY A 80 -32.70 -30.70 -3.78
CA GLY A 80 -31.67 -31.13 -2.84
C GLY A 80 -30.29 -30.49 -3.04
N ASN A 81 -30.20 -29.41 -3.83
CA ASN A 81 -28.93 -28.72 -4.10
C ASN A 81 -28.84 -27.37 -3.33
N SER A 82 -27.74 -27.19 -2.60
CA SER A 82 -27.46 -25.94 -1.86
C SER A 82 -27.20 -24.74 -2.78
N ASN A 83 -26.83 -24.99 -4.05
CA ASN A 83 -26.61 -24.04 -5.14
C ASN A 83 -25.79 -22.81 -4.73
N TRP A 84 -26.49 -21.72 -4.41
CA TRP A 84 -25.92 -20.40 -4.11
C TRP A 84 -25.59 -20.20 -2.62
N ARG A 85 -25.70 -21.26 -1.81
CA ARG A 85 -25.53 -21.20 -0.35
C ARG A 85 -24.18 -21.72 0.13
N GLY A 86 -23.16 -21.72 -0.71
CA GLY A 86 -21.81 -22.12 -0.29
C GLY A 86 -20.91 -22.69 -1.39
N PRO A 87 -21.41 -23.56 -2.30
CA PRO A 87 -20.60 -24.12 -3.38
C PRO A 87 -19.86 -23.07 -4.20
N VAL A 88 -18.70 -23.46 -4.74
CA VAL A 88 -17.87 -22.65 -5.64
C VAL A 88 -18.40 -22.79 -7.07
N TRP A 89 -18.76 -21.67 -7.70
CA TRP A 89 -19.25 -21.65 -9.07
C TRP A 89 -18.13 -21.22 -10.03
N PHE A 90 -17.78 -22.11 -10.96
CA PHE A 90 -16.76 -21.84 -11.98
C PHE A 90 -17.04 -20.56 -12.80
N PRO A 91 -18.25 -20.35 -13.36
CA PRO A 91 -18.51 -19.15 -14.16
C PRO A 91 -18.33 -17.85 -13.36
N VAL A 92 -18.72 -17.83 -12.09
CA VAL A 92 -18.57 -16.66 -11.22
C VAL A 92 -17.09 -16.39 -10.92
N ASN A 93 -16.33 -17.43 -10.57
CA ASN A 93 -14.89 -17.29 -10.32
C ASN A 93 -14.13 -16.82 -11.56
N TYR A 94 -14.51 -17.31 -12.75
CA TYR A 94 -13.96 -16.81 -14.01
C TYR A 94 -14.21 -15.31 -14.20
N LEU A 95 -15.45 -14.84 -13.98
CA LEU A 95 -15.78 -13.41 -14.09
C LEU A 95 -15.05 -12.54 -13.06
N ILE A 96 -14.81 -13.06 -11.85
CA ILE A 96 -14.00 -12.38 -10.83
C ILE A 96 -12.57 -12.21 -11.34
N ILE A 97 -11.93 -13.28 -11.83
CA ILE A 97 -10.55 -13.23 -12.35
C ILE A 97 -10.44 -12.23 -13.51
N GLU A 98 -11.34 -12.29 -14.48
CA GLU A 98 -11.40 -11.35 -15.61
C GLU A 98 -11.54 -9.89 -15.13
N SER A 99 -12.37 -9.66 -14.12
CA SER A 99 -12.57 -8.33 -13.55
C SER A 99 -11.31 -7.83 -12.84
N LEU A 100 -10.63 -8.67 -12.07
CA LEU A 100 -9.38 -8.34 -11.39
C LEU A 100 -8.25 -8.02 -12.38
N GLN A 101 -8.16 -8.75 -13.49
CA GLN A 101 -7.20 -8.45 -14.55
C GLN A 101 -7.45 -7.06 -15.17
N LYS A 102 -8.71 -6.67 -15.37
CA LYS A 102 -9.08 -5.33 -15.86
C LYS A 102 -8.72 -4.23 -14.86
N PHE A 103 -8.96 -4.46 -13.57
CA PHE A 103 -8.54 -3.53 -12.51
C PHE A 103 -7.02 -3.40 -12.44
N HIS A 104 -6.29 -4.51 -12.54
CA HIS A 104 -4.83 -4.50 -12.58
C HIS A 104 -4.30 -3.77 -13.82
N ALA A 105 -4.92 -3.94 -14.98
CA ALA A 105 -4.53 -3.22 -16.20
C ALA A 105 -4.71 -1.69 -16.09
N TYR A 106 -5.55 -1.22 -15.16
CA TYR A 106 -5.76 0.21 -14.87
C TYR A 106 -4.86 0.71 -13.73
N TYR A 107 -4.87 0.04 -12.57
CA TYR A 107 -4.14 0.46 -11.36
C TYR A 107 -2.67 0.04 -11.33
N GLY A 108 -2.29 -1.03 -12.02
CA GLY A 108 -0.95 -1.63 -12.01
C GLY A 108 -0.50 -2.05 -10.60
N ASP A 109 0.82 -2.12 -10.43
CA ASP A 109 1.48 -2.54 -9.18
C ASP A 109 1.30 -1.55 -8.02
N SER A 110 0.65 -0.40 -8.27
CA SER A 110 0.34 0.57 -7.23
C SER A 110 -0.83 0.14 -6.33
N PHE A 111 -1.62 -0.86 -6.76
CA PHE A 111 -2.76 -1.39 -6.02
C PHE A 111 -2.50 -2.82 -5.58
N THR A 112 -2.26 -2.99 -4.28
CA THR A 112 -2.07 -4.28 -3.63
C THR A 112 -3.11 -4.50 -2.54
N VAL A 113 -3.48 -5.76 -2.36
CA VAL A 113 -4.33 -6.23 -1.28
C VAL A 113 -3.65 -7.43 -0.62
N GLU A 114 -3.96 -7.67 0.65
CA GLU A 114 -3.47 -8.83 1.37
C GLU A 114 -4.11 -10.11 0.81
N TYR A 115 -3.35 -11.20 0.76
CA TYR A 115 -3.84 -12.50 0.32
C TYR A 115 -3.09 -13.66 1.00
N PRO A 116 -3.78 -14.54 1.74
CA PRO A 116 -5.15 -14.37 2.26
C PRO A 116 -5.28 -13.15 3.18
N THR A 117 -6.50 -12.64 3.35
CA THR A 117 -6.79 -11.58 4.32
C THR A 117 -6.43 -12.05 5.72
N GLY A 118 -5.71 -11.23 6.50
CA GLY A 118 -5.25 -11.57 7.85
C GLY A 118 -4.01 -12.46 7.91
N SER A 119 -3.33 -12.71 6.78
CA SER A 119 -2.08 -13.48 6.73
C SER A 119 -0.89 -12.78 7.39
N GLY A 120 -0.98 -11.47 7.65
CA GLY A 120 0.13 -10.64 8.14
C GLY A 120 1.18 -10.36 7.07
N GLN A 121 0.87 -10.60 5.79
CA GLN A 121 1.79 -10.40 4.70
C GLN A 121 1.89 -8.91 4.34
N LEU A 122 3.04 -8.31 4.66
CA LEU A 122 3.45 -6.99 4.22
C LEU A 122 4.04 -7.09 2.81
N ALA A 123 3.59 -6.24 1.90
CA ALA A 123 4.18 -6.08 0.58
C ALA A 123 4.26 -4.60 0.22
N TRP A 124 5.39 -4.18 -0.38
CA TRP A 124 5.62 -2.80 -0.79
C TRP A 124 6.30 -2.73 -2.15
N ASN A 125 6.19 -1.57 -2.80
CA ASN A 125 6.92 -1.29 -4.03
C ASN A 125 8.39 -0.98 -3.71
N PRO A 126 9.36 -1.42 -4.54
CA PRO A 126 10.75 -1.05 -4.39
C PRO A 126 10.92 0.46 -4.30
N VAL A 127 11.65 0.90 -3.26
CA VAL A 127 12.02 2.30 -3.09
C VAL A 127 13.35 2.54 -3.80
N ALA A 128 13.39 3.52 -4.73
CA ALA A 128 14.59 3.85 -5.47
C ALA A 128 15.76 4.18 -4.52
N ASN A 129 16.94 3.64 -4.81
CA ASN A 129 18.17 3.81 -4.01
C ASN A 129 18.11 3.30 -2.56
N ALA A 130 17.07 2.54 -2.18
CA ALA A 130 17.07 1.84 -0.89
C ALA A 130 18.22 0.82 -0.85
N ARG A 131 18.93 0.82 0.27
CA ARG A 131 20.05 -0.09 0.56
C ARG A 131 19.67 -1.15 1.59
N GLY A 132 18.59 -0.94 2.34
CA GLY A 132 18.00 -1.93 3.23
C GLY A 132 16.62 -1.50 3.73
N TYR A 133 15.85 -2.47 4.20
CA TYR A 133 14.51 -2.24 4.76
C TYR A 133 14.41 -2.76 6.19
N LEU A 134 13.55 -2.12 6.97
CA LEU A 134 13.17 -2.56 8.30
C LEU A 134 11.66 -2.40 8.47
N ALA A 135 10.97 -3.49 8.78
CA ALA A 135 9.58 -3.42 9.23
C ALA A 135 9.56 -3.62 10.75
N THR A 136 8.75 -2.83 11.45
CA THR A 136 8.45 -2.97 12.87
C THR A 136 6.94 -2.96 13.08
N ALA A 137 6.47 -3.63 14.12
CA ALA A 137 5.09 -3.57 14.55
C ALA A 137 5.05 -3.42 16.07
N VAL A 138 4.26 -2.46 16.56
CA VAL A 138 4.05 -2.23 17.99
C VAL A 138 2.57 -2.17 18.28
N GLY A 139 2.09 -2.98 19.20
CA GLY A 139 0.69 -2.94 19.62
C GLY A 139 0.52 -3.33 21.07
N ALA A 140 -0.65 -3.01 21.61
CA ALA A 140 -1.06 -3.46 22.93
C ALA A 140 -1.82 -4.79 22.78
N GLY A 141 -1.46 -5.75 23.62
CA GLY A 141 -2.26 -6.93 23.90
C GLY A 141 -3.07 -6.75 25.18
N GLU A 142 -3.70 -7.84 25.63
CA GLU A 142 -4.44 -7.85 26.89
C GLU A 142 -3.51 -7.62 28.10
N ASN A 143 -4.08 -7.06 29.18
CA ASN A 143 -3.41 -6.83 30.47
C ASN A 143 -2.13 -5.95 30.39
N ASP A 144 -2.19 -4.83 29.66
CA ASP A 144 -1.08 -3.88 29.48
C ASP A 144 0.19 -4.49 28.86
N THR A 145 0.07 -5.65 28.21
CA THR A 145 1.20 -6.29 27.52
C THR A 145 1.52 -5.52 26.24
N MET A 146 2.72 -4.96 26.11
CA MET A 146 3.17 -4.37 24.85
C MET A 146 3.88 -5.43 23.99
N VAL A 147 3.41 -5.60 22.75
CA VAL A 147 4.06 -6.45 21.76
C VAL A 147 4.88 -5.57 20.83
N MET A 148 6.16 -5.89 20.73
CA MET A 148 7.10 -5.24 19.81
C MET A 148 7.71 -6.31 18.91
N TRP A 149 7.51 -6.16 17.61
CA TRP A 149 8.04 -7.05 16.58
C TRP A 149 8.88 -6.27 15.58
N SER A 150 9.88 -6.95 15.00
CA SER A 150 10.66 -6.40 13.89
C SER A 150 11.03 -7.50 12.89
N SER A 151 11.27 -7.11 11.64
CA SER A 151 11.73 -7.99 10.57
C SER A 151 13.21 -8.41 10.68
N SER A 152 13.93 -7.99 11.73
CA SER A 152 15.35 -8.33 11.95
C SER A 152 15.49 -9.78 12.38
N GLU A 153 16.40 -10.54 11.76
CA GLU A 153 16.72 -11.92 12.17
C GLU A 153 17.65 -11.95 13.40
N VAL A 154 18.30 -10.83 13.72
CA VAL A 154 19.13 -10.72 14.91
C VAL A 154 18.39 -10.00 16.03
N GLN A 155 18.75 -10.33 17.27
CA GLN A 155 18.29 -9.66 18.49
C GLN A 155 18.95 -8.28 18.64
N ALA A 156 18.86 -7.45 17.60
CA ALA A 156 19.17 -6.04 17.64
C ALA A 156 17.88 -5.29 17.99
N SER A 157 18.00 -4.23 18.80
CA SER A 157 16.85 -3.35 19.02
C SER A 157 16.59 -2.56 17.73
N ALA A 158 15.70 -3.09 16.90
CA ALA A 158 15.19 -2.42 15.71
C ALA A 158 14.65 -1.01 16.04
N PHE A 159 14.20 -0.82 17.27
CA PHE A 159 13.67 0.42 17.82
C PHE A 159 14.74 1.40 18.33
N ALA A 160 16.00 0.95 18.44
CA ALA A 160 17.14 1.78 18.81
C ALA A 160 18.06 2.10 17.62
N LEU A 161 17.68 1.70 16.41
CA LEU A 161 18.46 2.02 15.22
C LEU A 161 18.45 3.54 14.97
N PRO A 162 19.60 4.14 14.63
CA PRO A 162 19.68 5.54 14.26
C PRO A 162 18.70 5.89 13.12
N ASP A 163 18.25 7.14 13.11
CA ASP A 163 17.39 7.64 12.02
C ASP A 163 18.08 7.60 10.67
N PHE A 164 19.40 7.77 10.62
CA PHE A 164 20.17 7.65 9.39
C PHE A 164 21.39 6.77 9.62
N LEU A 165 21.63 5.87 8.67
CA LEU A 165 22.73 4.93 8.70
C LEU A 165 23.76 5.29 7.63
N SER A 166 25.04 5.06 7.92
CA SER A 166 26.10 5.21 6.93
C SER A 166 26.07 4.06 5.91
N ASP A 167 26.67 4.24 4.73
CA ASP A 167 26.76 3.16 3.74
C ASP A 167 27.46 1.91 4.29
N ALA A 168 28.47 2.09 5.14
CA ALA A 168 29.18 1.00 5.79
C ALA A 168 28.29 0.26 6.81
N ASP A 169 27.49 1.00 7.58
CA ASP A 169 26.52 0.40 8.51
C ASP A 169 25.41 -0.33 7.78
N LEU A 170 24.90 0.23 6.68
CA LEU A 170 23.87 -0.40 5.86
C LEU A 170 24.37 -1.73 5.28
N GLN A 171 25.58 -1.75 4.72
CA GLN A 171 26.19 -2.98 4.23
C GLN A 171 26.37 -4.01 5.35
N ARG A 172 26.88 -3.59 6.51
CA ARG A 172 27.09 -4.46 7.67
C ARG A 172 25.77 -5.04 8.20
N LEU A 173 24.74 -4.20 8.36
CA LEU A 173 23.46 -4.59 8.94
C LEU A 173 22.63 -5.46 7.98
N VAL A 174 22.71 -5.24 6.68
CA VAL A 174 22.12 -6.15 5.68
C VAL A 174 22.88 -7.47 5.68
N ALA A 175 24.22 -7.45 5.72
CA ALA A 175 25.04 -8.66 5.77
C ALA A 175 24.79 -9.50 7.04
N SER A 176 24.55 -8.85 8.17
CA SER A 176 24.18 -9.51 9.43
C SER A 176 22.69 -9.81 9.55
N LYS A 177 21.89 -9.53 8.52
CA LYS A 177 20.43 -9.70 8.50
C LYS A 177 19.66 -8.95 9.59
N ALA A 178 20.24 -7.87 10.10
CA ALA A 178 19.54 -6.90 10.95
C ALA A 178 18.59 -6.02 10.13
N LEU A 179 18.94 -5.79 8.86
CA LEU A 179 18.08 -5.16 7.86
C LEU A 179 17.79 -6.16 6.75
N MET A 180 16.58 -6.09 6.20
CA MET A 180 16.23 -6.82 4.99
C MET A 180 16.99 -6.25 3.79
N ALA A 181 17.32 -7.13 2.84
CA ALA A 181 18.04 -6.77 1.62
C ALA A 181 17.26 -5.73 0.77
N PRO A 182 17.96 -4.91 -0.04
CA PRO A 182 17.31 -3.90 -0.89
C PRO A 182 16.42 -4.48 -1.99
N SER A 183 16.56 -5.78 -2.29
CA SER A 183 15.66 -6.51 -3.20
C SER A 183 14.39 -7.03 -2.52
N THR A 184 14.32 -7.00 -1.18
CA THR A 184 13.19 -7.54 -0.43
C THR A 184 12.03 -6.54 -0.46
N THR A 185 10.88 -7.01 -0.96
CA THR A 185 9.65 -6.21 -1.09
C THR A 185 8.46 -6.83 -0.36
N LYS A 186 8.70 -7.93 0.37
CA LYS A 186 7.69 -8.68 1.10
C LYS A 186 8.25 -9.12 2.44
N CYS A 187 7.40 -9.13 3.47
CA CYS A 187 7.72 -9.63 4.82
C CYS A 187 6.43 -10.16 5.45
N THR A 188 6.53 -11.16 6.32
CA THR A 188 5.37 -11.71 7.02
C THR A 188 5.50 -11.45 8.51
N ILE A 189 4.49 -10.82 9.10
CA ILE A 189 4.35 -10.70 10.55
C ILE A 189 3.85 -12.07 11.08
N PRO A 190 4.51 -12.66 12.09
CA PRO A 190 4.07 -13.91 12.70
C PRO A 190 2.64 -13.83 13.23
N GLN A 191 1.87 -14.90 13.04
CA GLN A 191 0.46 -14.98 13.44
C GLN A 191 0.27 -14.78 14.96
N GLU A 192 1.26 -15.13 15.76
CA GLU A 192 1.28 -14.90 17.21
C GLU A 192 1.21 -13.41 17.54
N VAL A 193 1.92 -12.57 16.78
CA VAL A 193 1.88 -11.11 16.95
C VAL A 193 0.51 -10.57 16.56
N LEU A 194 -0.06 -11.06 15.46
CA LEU A 194 -1.38 -10.63 14.98
C LEU A 194 -2.50 -10.99 15.98
N LYS A 195 -2.41 -12.16 16.62
CA LYS A 195 -3.39 -12.61 17.62
C LYS A 195 -3.35 -11.76 18.88
N ILE A 196 -2.16 -11.41 19.36
CA ILE A 196 -2.01 -10.62 20.59
C ILE A 196 -2.32 -9.14 20.32
N ALA A 197 -1.89 -8.61 19.18
CA ALA A 197 -2.03 -7.21 18.82
C ALA A 197 -2.61 -7.04 17.40
N PRO A 198 -3.92 -7.32 17.22
CA PRO A 198 -4.57 -7.25 15.91
C PRO A 198 -4.59 -5.84 15.30
N GLN A 199 -4.43 -4.82 16.14
CA GLN A 199 -4.35 -3.41 15.76
C GLN A 199 -2.94 -2.84 15.98
N ALA A 200 -1.89 -3.66 15.82
CA ALA A 200 -0.52 -3.17 15.96
C ALA A 200 -0.21 -2.05 14.94
N MET A 201 0.49 -1.00 15.36
CA MET A 201 1.04 -0.01 14.43
C MET A 201 2.26 -0.59 13.74
N VAL A 202 2.13 -0.85 12.44
CA VAL A 202 3.21 -1.28 11.55
C VAL A 202 3.92 -0.05 11.00
N GLN A 203 5.25 -0.05 11.02
CA GLN A 203 6.09 0.92 10.35
C GLN A 203 7.06 0.19 9.41
N LEU A 204 7.28 0.75 8.22
CA LEU A 204 8.27 0.31 7.26
C LEU A 204 9.23 1.45 6.98
N ALA A 205 10.51 1.25 7.28
CA ALA A 205 11.59 2.16 6.95
C ALA A 205 12.43 1.60 5.80
N ALA A 206 12.63 2.41 4.78
CA ALA A 206 13.58 2.21 3.70
C ALA A 206 14.78 3.13 3.95
N TYR A 207 15.93 2.53 4.24
CA TYR A 207 17.17 3.28 4.40
C TYR A 207 17.89 3.39 3.06
N GLY A 208 18.12 4.63 2.62
CA GLY A 208 18.96 4.92 1.46
C GLY A 208 20.39 5.22 1.88
N GLY A 209 21.28 5.30 0.88
CA GLY A 209 22.68 5.61 1.12
C GLY A 209 22.95 7.08 1.48
N GLU A 210 24.20 7.47 1.37
CA GLU A 210 24.64 8.86 1.57
C GLU A 210 25.15 9.49 0.27
N THR A 211 24.97 10.80 0.13
CA THR A 211 25.56 11.58 -0.98
C THR A 211 26.36 12.73 -0.40
N ASN A 212 27.66 12.76 -0.72
CA ASN A 212 28.59 13.79 -0.26
C ASN A 212 28.95 14.67 -1.45
N ILE A 213 28.62 15.96 -1.34
CA ILE A 213 28.90 16.97 -2.35
C ILE A 213 29.86 17.97 -1.71
N SER A 214 30.87 18.40 -2.45
CA SER A 214 31.81 19.42 -2.01
C SER A 214 32.10 20.37 -3.16
N TYR A 215 32.31 21.63 -2.83
CA TYR A 215 32.69 22.65 -3.80
C TYR A 215 33.96 23.37 -3.34
N PRO A 216 34.96 23.55 -4.23
CA PRO A 216 35.08 22.94 -5.55
C PRO A 216 35.18 21.41 -5.49
N PRO A 217 34.78 20.68 -6.56
CA PRO A 217 34.89 19.22 -6.59
C PRO A 217 36.35 18.79 -6.42
N ARG A 218 36.57 17.60 -5.85
CA ARG A 218 37.92 17.08 -5.60
C ARG A 218 38.76 17.14 -6.91
N PRO A 219 39.91 17.83 -6.90
CA PRO A 219 40.82 17.87 -8.04
C PRO A 219 41.22 16.46 -8.48
N ALA A 220 41.32 16.26 -9.79
CA ALA A 220 41.79 14.99 -10.35
C ALA A 220 43.27 14.72 -10.01
N ASP A 221 44.06 15.78 -9.80
CA ASP A 221 45.45 15.69 -9.34
C ASP A 221 45.51 15.63 -7.80
N PRO A 222 45.97 14.50 -7.21
CA PRO A 222 46.08 14.34 -5.75
C PRO A 222 47.04 15.33 -5.08
N LYS A 223 47.94 15.97 -5.83
CA LYS A 223 48.93 16.93 -5.31
C LYS A 223 48.44 18.38 -5.36
N ALA A 224 47.34 18.66 -6.05
CA ALA A 224 46.78 20.00 -6.10
C ALA A 224 46.13 20.36 -4.74
N PRO A 225 46.34 21.60 -4.24
CA PRO A 225 45.69 22.04 -3.01
C PRO A 225 44.17 22.04 -3.19
N TRP A 226 43.48 21.24 -2.38
CA TRP A 226 42.02 21.17 -2.39
C TRP A 226 41.45 21.99 -1.24
N ASN A 227 41.21 23.26 -1.51
CA ASN A 227 40.59 24.19 -0.57
C ASN A 227 39.06 24.11 -0.74
N ILE A 228 38.39 23.39 0.15
CA ILE A 228 36.94 23.20 0.13
C ILE A 228 36.27 24.45 0.71
N ASP A 229 35.38 25.09 -0.05
CA ASP A 229 34.57 26.21 0.42
C ASP A 229 33.41 25.71 1.29
N TRP A 230 32.73 24.65 0.84
CA TRP A 230 31.67 23.99 1.60
C TRP A 230 31.53 22.52 1.23
N ALA A 231 31.00 21.74 2.17
CA ALA A 231 30.62 20.34 1.97
C ALA A 231 29.19 20.10 2.47
N LEU A 232 28.44 19.32 1.70
CA LEU A 232 27.08 18.90 1.98
C LEU A 232 27.03 17.37 2.06
N LYS A 233 26.47 16.86 3.15
CA LYS A 233 26.21 15.43 3.34
C LYS A 233 24.70 15.20 3.41
N VAL A 234 24.16 14.50 2.42
CA VAL A 234 22.74 14.11 2.36
C VAL A 234 22.61 12.64 2.73
N ARG A 235 21.65 12.31 3.61
CA ARG A 235 21.30 10.94 3.97
C ARG A 235 19.82 10.71 3.67
N TYR A 236 19.50 9.58 3.06
CA TYR A 236 18.14 9.30 2.62
C TYR A 236 17.48 8.27 3.54
N LYS A 237 16.26 8.58 3.98
CA LYS A 237 15.35 7.62 4.64
C LYS A 237 13.94 7.92 4.17
N SER A 238 13.19 6.88 3.85
CA SER A 238 11.76 6.96 3.60
C SER A 238 11.06 6.05 4.59
N GLN A 239 10.00 6.54 5.22
CA GLN A 239 9.26 5.78 6.21
C GLN A 239 7.77 5.91 5.94
N THR A 240 7.04 4.83 6.18
CA THR A 240 5.58 4.79 6.10
C THR A 240 5.06 3.93 7.25
N GLY A 241 3.80 4.11 7.63
CA GLY A 241 3.18 3.30 8.67
C GLY A 241 1.67 3.22 8.53
N ALA A 242 1.09 2.21 9.19
CA ALA A 242 -0.34 2.00 9.32
C ALA A 242 -0.66 1.21 10.56
N LEU A 243 -1.95 1.19 10.89
CA LEU A 243 -2.51 0.18 11.76
C LEU A 243 -2.65 -1.13 10.98
N LEU A 244 -2.14 -2.22 11.54
CA LEU A 244 -2.38 -3.58 11.09
C LEU A 244 -3.90 -3.82 10.97
N GLY A 245 -4.33 -4.41 9.86
CA GLY A 245 -5.76 -4.59 9.57
C GLY A 245 -6.51 -3.32 9.14
N MET A 246 -5.88 -2.14 9.17
CA MET A 246 -6.45 -0.88 8.68
C MET A 246 -5.59 -0.26 7.57
N GLU A 247 -6.14 0.69 6.84
CA GLU A 247 -5.46 1.31 5.70
C GLU A 247 -4.17 2.06 6.10
N MET A 248 -3.13 2.00 5.25
CA MET A 248 -1.96 2.88 5.34
C MET A 248 -2.32 4.28 4.85
N PRO A 249 -2.43 5.30 5.72
CA PRO A 249 -2.59 6.67 5.27
C PRO A 249 -1.19 7.16 4.86
N GLY A 250 -0.92 7.15 3.55
CA GLY A 250 0.38 7.61 3.04
C GLY A 250 0.74 7.16 1.63
N MET A 251 -0.01 6.22 1.04
CA MET A 251 -0.01 5.92 -0.40
C MET A 251 -1.20 6.56 -1.12
N ALA A 252 -1.97 7.40 -0.42
CA ALA A 252 -2.88 8.34 -1.03
C ALA A 252 -2.06 9.57 -1.40
N ALA A 253 -1.67 9.70 -2.67
CA ALA A 253 -1.50 11.04 -3.21
C ALA A 253 -2.85 11.75 -2.99
N ASP A 254 -2.87 12.79 -2.16
CA ASP A 254 -3.93 13.79 -1.94
C ASP A 254 -5.29 13.54 -2.62
N ASP A 255 -6.01 12.48 -2.23
CA ASP A 255 -7.16 12.02 -3.02
C ASP A 255 -8.54 12.35 -2.41
N GLU A 256 -8.61 12.91 -1.20
CA GLU A 256 -9.89 13.10 -0.50
C GLU A 256 -10.09 14.46 0.20
N ARG A 257 -9.41 15.55 -0.21
CA ARG A 257 -9.82 16.91 0.21
C ARG A 257 -10.44 17.69 -0.94
N GLY A 258 -11.76 17.53 -1.07
CA GLY A 258 -12.61 18.56 -1.65
C GLY A 258 -12.58 19.79 -0.75
N ALA A 259 -11.89 20.85 -1.17
CA ALA A 259 -12.01 22.16 -0.53
C ALA A 259 -13.34 22.82 -0.98
N PRO A 260 -14.23 23.21 -0.06
CA PRO A 260 -15.26 24.20 -0.36
C PRO A 260 -14.63 25.59 -0.46
N GLY A 261 -15.22 26.44 -1.31
CA GLY A 261 -14.63 27.68 -1.81
C GLY A 261 -14.03 28.62 -0.76
N ALA A 262 -12.88 29.19 -1.12
CA ALA A 262 -12.29 30.31 -0.40
C ALA A 262 -13.08 31.60 -0.68
N PRO A 263 -13.48 32.39 0.34
CA PRO A 263 -13.81 33.79 0.13
C PRO A 263 -12.50 34.57 -0.07
N THR A 264 -12.47 35.37 -1.13
CA THR A 264 -11.49 36.43 -1.34
C THR A 264 -11.45 37.38 -0.15
N GLN A 265 -10.30 37.49 0.52
CA GLN A 265 -9.90 38.70 1.24
C GLN A 265 -8.47 39.09 0.86
N THR A 266 -8.41 40.29 0.28
CA THR A 266 -7.24 41.13 0.01
C THR A 266 -6.52 41.52 1.31
N GLY A 267 -5.20 41.38 1.36
CA GLY A 267 -4.40 41.93 2.47
C GLY A 267 -2.92 41.51 2.51
N GLN A 268 -2.07 42.27 1.81
CA GLN A 268 -0.63 42.53 2.00
C GLN A 268 0.35 41.40 2.43
N GLN A 269 1.29 41.12 1.51
CA GLN A 269 2.58 40.44 1.75
C GLN A 269 3.57 41.32 2.54
N PRO A 270 4.31 40.79 3.53
CA PRO A 270 5.58 41.36 3.97
C PRO A 270 6.70 40.95 3.01
N THR A 271 7.43 41.96 2.51
CA THR A 271 8.61 41.83 1.64
C THR A 271 9.81 41.22 2.39
N ALA A 272 10.46 40.21 1.81
CA ALA A 272 11.80 39.75 2.20
C ALA A 272 12.88 40.66 1.55
N PRO A 273 13.94 41.06 2.27
CA PRO A 273 15.03 41.83 1.68
C PRO A 273 16.15 40.88 1.18
N PHE A 274 16.52 41.06 -0.09
CA PHE A 274 17.70 40.51 -0.79
C PHE A 274 17.69 38.98 -1.05
N GLY A 275 17.83 38.44 -2.27
CA GLY A 275 18.28 38.99 -3.55
C GLY A 275 19.46 38.20 -4.12
N VAL A 276 19.26 36.92 -4.49
CA VAL A 276 20.21 36.15 -5.33
C VAL A 276 19.42 35.40 -6.42
N PRO A 277 19.84 35.42 -7.71
CA PRO A 277 18.96 35.18 -8.84
C PRO A 277 18.73 33.68 -9.10
N GLY A 278 17.47 33.25 -9.00
CA GLY A 278 17.02 31.97 -9.53
C GLY A 278 16.76 32.08 -11.04
N LEU A 279 17.58 31.39 -11.83
CA LEU A 279 17.31 31.16 -13.25
C LEU A 279 16.36 29.98 -13.38
N GLY A 280 15.07 30.27 -13.28
CA GLY A 280 13.97 29.36 -13.55
C GLY A 280 13.01 29.98 -14.56
N GLY A 281 13.07 29.50 -15.81
CA GLY A 281 11.93 29.42 -16.72
C GLY A 281 11.57 30.64 -17.57
N ALA A 282 12.03 30.65 -18.82
CA ALA A 282 11.26 31.13 -19.97
C ALA A 282 11.95 30.77 -21.29
N ILE A 283 11.55 29.70 -21.98
CA ILE A 283 11.39 29.71 -23.45
C ILE A 283 10.17 28.86 -23.85
N LEU A 284 9.07 29.58 -24.03
CA LEU A 284 7.97 29.47 -25.00
C LEU A 284 7.53 28.12 -25.59
N LYS A 285 6.21 27.89 -25.44
CA LYS A 285 5.29 27.31 -26.42
C LYS A 285 5.35 28.04 -27.77
N GLY A 286 5.22 27.28 -28.86
CA GLY A 286 4.43 27.70 -30.04
C GLY A 286 5.20 27.85 -31.34
N LEU A 287 5.21 26.80 -32.16
CA LEU A 287 5.30 26.92 -33.62
C LEU A 287 4.51 25.76 -34.25
N GLY A 288 3.22 26.02 -34.46
CA GLY A 288 2.37 25.28 -35.38
C GLY A 288 2.07 26.18 -36.57
N GLY A 289 2.51 25.77 -37.77
CA GLY A 289 2.23 26.41 -39.04
C GLY A 289 2.44 25.39 -40.16
N ARG A 290 1.43 25.22 -41.01
CA ARG A 290 1.19 24.10 -41.93
C ARG A 290 1.45 24.54 -43.39
N LEU A 291 1.68 23.54 -44.26
CA LEU A 291 1.54 23.47 -45.75
C LEU A 291 2.72 23.94 -46.64
N PRO A 292 2.84 23.49 -47.93
CA PRO A 292 2.48 22.20 -48.57
C PRO A 292 3.57 21.63 -49.54
N GLY A 293 3.41 20.36 -49.96
CA GLY A 293 3.68 19.94 -51.35
C GLY A 293 5.01 19.22 -51.69
N LEU A 294 5.03 17.90 -51.57
CA LEU A 294 5.31 16.90 -52.62
C LEU A 294 5.04 15.49 -52.06
#